data_AF-A0A3N5HPE7-F1
#
_entry.id   AF-A0A3N5HPE7-F1
#
_cell.length_a   1.000
_cell.length_b   1.000
_cell.length_c   1.000
_cell.angle_alpha   90.00
_cell.angle_beta   90.00
_cell.angle_gamma   90.00
#
_symmetry.space_group_name_H-M   'P 1'
#
loop_
_entity.id
_entity.type
_entity.pdbx_description
1 polymer ?
#
loop_
_entity_poly.entity_id
_entity_poly.type
_entity_poly.pdbx_seq_one_letter_code
_entity_poly.pdbx_strand_id
1 'polypeptide(L)'
;MLDNVADLLMTVGLLHAVFEFPTKFAFRHLVPGTAIGVLVGDLLFFRMALRLAQRTGRNNITAMPLGLDTPSTFGMVLFVLGPAFVHAKTKLGLPETAAAEYAWQIGICSLFVSGLFKLACAFGAHWIRQLLPRAGLLGSLAAIALVLISFLPLVEVLHDPVVGLISLAVILTTLVAR
;
A
#
# COMPACT_ATOMS: atom_id res chain seq x y z
N MET A 1 -4.58 -0.06 12.38
CA MET A 1 -3.73 -1.27 12.43
C MET A 1 -4.32 -2.42 11.61
N LEU A 2 -5.63 -2.68 11.70
CA LEU A 2 -6.31 -3.66 10.84
C LEU A 2 -6.08 -3.37 9.34
N ASP A 3 -6.06 -2.09 8.97
CA ASP A 3 -5.81 -1.63 7.60
C ASP A 3 -4.47 -2.12 7.02
N ASN A 4 -3.35 -1.89 7.71
CA ASN A 4 -2.04 -2.39 7.27
C ASN A 4 -1.99 -3.92 7.15
N VAL A 5 -2.70 -4.64 8.03
CA VAL A 5 -2.79 -6.11 7.95
C VAL A 5 -3.62 -6.54 6.75
N ALA A 6 -4.74 -5.87 6.50
CA ALA A 6 -5.59 -6.10 5.34
C ALA A 6 -4.81 -5.82 4.03
N ASP A 7 -4.08 -4.71 3.95
CA ASP A 7 -3.24 -4.37 2.79
C ASP A 7 -2.13 -5.39 2.55
N LEU A 8 -1.48 -5.90 3.61
CA LEU A 8 -0.47 -6.95 3.49
C LEU A 8 -1.08 -8.28 3.00
N LEU A 9 -2.22 -8.68 3.57
CA LEU A 9 -2.93 -9.89 3.13
C LEU A 9 -3.42 -9.75 1.70
N MET A 10 -3.94 -8.58 1.33
CA MET A 10 -4.36 -8.24 -0.03
C MET A 10 -3.17 -8.30 -0.99
N THR A 11 -2.02 -7.74 -0.62
CA THR A 11 -0.78 -7.80 -1.41
C THR A 11 -0.40 -9.25 -1.73
N VAL A 12 -0.34 -10.09 -0.70
CA VAL A 12 0.03 -11.51 -0.85
C VAL A 12 -1.03 -12.26 -1.65
N GLY A 13 -2.31 -12.00 -1.38
CA GLY A 13 -3.45 -12.61 -2.07
C GLY A 13 -3.46 -12.29 -3.56
N LEU A 14 -3.35 -11.00 -3.93
CA LEU A 14 -3.35 -10.55 -5.31
C LEU A 14 -2.13 -11.08 -6.08
N LEU A 15 -0.95 -11.04 -5.46
CA LEU A 15 0.29 -11.52 -6.07
C LEU A 15 0.24 -13.05 -6.31
N HIS A 16 -0.38 -13.80 -5.40
CA HIS A 16 -0.58 -15.25 -5.57
C HIS A 16 -1.67 -15.57 -6.60
N ALA A 17 -2.84 -14.95 -6.51
CA ALA A 17 -4.00 -15.24 -7.34
C ALA A 17 -3.79 -14.85 -8.81
N VAL A 18 -3.10 -13.73 -9.08
CA VAL A 18 -2.94 -13.20 -10.44
C VAL A 18 -1.63 -13.67 -11.09
N PHE A 19 -0.55 -13.77 -10.32
CA PHE A 19 0.80 -14.03 -10.87
C PHE A 19 1.43 -15.34 -10.42
N GLU A 20 0.68 -16.19 -9.69
CA GLU A 20 1.15 -17.47 -9.14
C GLU A 20 2.41 -17.33 -8.27
N PHE A 21 2.58 -16.18 -7.61
CA PHE A 21 3.77 -15.93 -6.81
C PHE A 21 3.83 -16.85 -5.59
N PRO A 22 5.03 -17.37 -5.22
CA PRO A 22 5.17 -18.29 -4.11
C PRO A 22 4.86 -17.60 -2.76
N THR A 23 3.72 -17.96 -2.17
CA THR A 23 3.24 -17.41 -0.88
C THR A 23 4.23 -17.60 0.26
N LYS A 24 4.93 -18.74 0.30
CA LYS A 24 5.99 -19.01 1.29
C LYS A 24 7.09 -17.95 1.26
N PHE A 25 7.45 -17.47 0.08
CA PHE A 25 8.46 -16.42 -0.06
C PHE A 25 7.91 -15.07 0.38
N ALA A 26 6.67 -14.73 -0.03
CA ALA A 26 6.02 -13.48 0.34
C ALA A 26 5.84 -13.35 1.87
N PHE A 27 5.37 -14.40 2.55
CA PHE A 27 5.23 -14.40 4.01
C PHE A 27 6.58 -14.34 4.74
N ARG A 28 7.64 -14.91 4.17
CA ARG A 28 8.95 -14.97 4.84
C ARG A 28 9.79 -13.70 4.65
N HIS A 29 9.64 -12.99 3.53
CA HIS A 29 10.48 -11.83 3.21
C HIS A 29 9.68 -10.54 3.06
N LEU A 30 8.56 -10.58 2.34
CA LEU A 30 7.81 -9.36 1.98
C LEU A 30 7.01 -8.83 3.18
N VAL A 31 6.25 -9.69 3.87
CA VAL A 31 5.47 -9.31 5.05
C VAL A 31 6.35 -8.78 6.21
N PRO A 32 7.36 -9.52 6.70
CA PRO A 32 8.21 -9.03 7.79
C PRO A 32 9.06 -7.83 7.38
N GLY A 33 9.53 -7.77 6.13
CA GLY A 33 10.28 -6.63 5.62
C GLY A 33 9.46 -5.33 5.66
N THR A 34 8.21 -5.39 5.19
CA THR A 34 7.29 -4.24 5.23
C THR A 34 6.93 -3.87 6.67
N ALA A 35 6.68 -4.85 7.55
CA ALA A 35 6.36 -4.60 8.96
C ALA A 35 7.50 -3.89 9.70
N ILE A 36 8.75 -4.31 9.49
CA ILE A 36 9.93 -3.64 10.03
C ILE A 36 10.06 -2.22 9.45
N GLY A 37 9.81 -2.04 8.15
CA GLY A 37 9.82 -0.73 7.50
C GLY A 37 8.83 0.24 8.11
N VAL A 38 7.59 -0.21 8.37
CA VAL A 38 6.55 0.58 9.04
C VAL A 38 7.00 0.97 10.45
N LEU A 39 7.48 0.01 11.24
CA LEU A 39 7.94 0.24 12.62
C LEU A 39 9.06 1.27 12.68
N VAL A 40 10.05 1.16 11.78
CA VAL A 40 11.16 2.12 11.72
C VAL A 40 10.65 3.50 11.31
N GLY A 41 9.74 3.58 10.34
CA GLY A 41 9.09 4.83 9.92
C GLY A 41 8.34 5.52 11.06
N ASP A 42 7.55 4.76 11.81
CA ASP A 42 6.81 5.25 12.98
C ASP A 42 7.75 5.77 14.07
N LEU A 43 8.85 5.06 14.35
CA LEU A 43 9.83 5.49 15.34
C LEU A 43 10.50 6.81 14.93
N LEU A 44 10.76 7.00 13.63
CA LEU A 44 11.29 8.25 13.10
C LEU A 44 10.27 9.39 13.23
N PHE A 45 8.99 9.17 12.88
CA PHE A 45 7.93 10.17 13.09
C PHE A 45 7.73 10.51 14.55
N PHE A 46 7.77 9.52 15.44
CA PHE A 46 7.72 9.72 16.88
C PHE A 46 8.87 10.61 17.36
N ARG A 47 10.11 10.34 16.92
CA ARG A 47 11.27 11.19 17.26
C ARG A 47 11.13 12.60 16.71
N MET A 48 10.58 12.78 15.51
CA MET A 48 10.33 14.11 14.94
C MET A 48 9.26 14.87 15.71
N ALA A 49 8.18 14.20 16.12
CA ALA A 49 7.12 14.79 16.96
C ALA A 49 7.68 15.24 18.32
N LEU A 50 8.49 14.42 18.99
CA LEU A 50 9.14 14.78 20.26
C LEU A 50 10.07 15.98 20.11
N ARG A 51 10.91 16.01 19.07
CA ARG A 51 11.80 17.15 18.81
C ARG A 51 11.01 18.43 18.54
N LEU A 52 9.88 18.35 17.84
CA LEU A 52 9.02 19.49 17.56
C LEU A 52 8.32 19.99 18.83
N ALA A 53 7.86 19.07 19.70
CA ALA A 53 7.25 19.42 20.98
C ALA A 53 8.22 20.16 21.89
N GLN A 54 9.47 19.69 21.99
CA GLN A 54 10.52 20.34 22.77
C GLN A 54 10.88 21.73 22.24
N ARG A 55 10.92 21.91 20.92
CA ARG A 55 11.25 23.22 20.29
C ARG A 55 10.13 24.26 20.41
N THR A 56 8.88 23.81 20.41
CA THR A 56 7.71 24.72 20.41
C THR A 56 7.05 24.88 21.77
N GLY A 57 7.44 24.08 22.77
CA GLY A 57 6.83 24.09 24.11
C GLY A 57 5.37 23.64 24.13
N ARG A 58 4.89 23.01 23.05
CA ARG A 58 3.49 22.59 22.89
C ARG A 58 3.32 21.12 23.25
N ASN A 59 2.32 20.82 24.09
CA ASN A 59 1.98 19.45 24.49
C ASN A 59 0.97 18.76 23.56
N ASN A 60 0.42 19.47 22.56
CA ASN A 60 -0.60 18.95 21.64
C ASN A 60 0.00 18.46 20.31
N ILE A 61 1.22 17.91 20.33
CA ILE A 61 1.87 17.40 19.12
C ILE A 61 1.83 15.87 19.14
N THR A 62 1.20 15.30 18.12
CA THR A 62 1.06 13.86 17.94
C THR A 62 1.84 13.42 16.71
N ALA A 63 2.48 12.25 16.80
CA ALA A 63 3.07 11.62 15.62
C ALA A 63 1.96 11.12 14.69
N MET A 64 2.15 11.29 13.38
CA MET A 64 1.28 10.69 12.39
C MET A 64 1.73 9.24 12.18
N PRO A 65 0.83 8.24 12.33
CA PRO A 65 1.18 6.85 12.08
C PRO A 65 1.43 6.65 10.59
N LEU A 66 2.47 5.89 10.28
CA LEU A 66 2.79 5.45 8.93
C LEU A 66 1.93 4.23 8.61
N GLY A 67 1.02 4.41 7.66
CA GLY A 67 0.20 3.33 7.10
C GLY A 67 0.74 2.87 5.75
N LEU A 68 0.36 1.66 5.37
CA LEU A 68 0.35 1.30 3.95
C LEU A 68 -0.86 1.99 3.32
N ASP A 69 -0.70 2.41 2.06
CA ASP A 69 -1.81 2.94 1.30
C ASP A 69 -2.27 1.92 0.26
N THR A 70 -3.54 1.56 0.32
CA THR A 70 -4.17 0.60 -0.58
C THR A 70 -3.91 0.93 -2.06
N PRO A 71 -4.03 2.19 -2.53
CA PRO A 71 -3.80 2.51 -3.94
C PRO A 71 -2.37 2.27 -4.42
N SER A 72 -1.35 2.71 -3.68
CA SER A 72 0.04 2.42 -4.06
C SER A 72 0.37 0.95 -3.92
N THR A 73 -0.27 0.24 -2.97
CA THR A 73 -0.12 -1.21 -2.82
C THR A 73 -0.63 -1.95 -4.06
N PHE A 74 -1.84 -1.62 -4.55
CA PHE A 74 -2.33 -2.13 -5.83
C PHE A 74 -1.39 -1.80 -6.98
N GLY A 75 -0.93 -0.55 -7.05
CA GLY A 75 0.00 -0.12 -8.09
C GLY A 75 1.30 -0.91 -8.08
N MET A 76 1.86 -1.16 -6.90
CA MET A 76 3.10 -1.90 -6.72
C MET A 76 2.96 -3.37 -7.13
N VAL A 77 1.86 -4.02 -6.79
CA VAL A 77 1.62 -5.43 -7.14
C VAL A 77 1.37 -5.57 -8.65
N LEU A 78 0.47 -4.77 -9.21
CA LEU A 78 0.02 -4.92 -10.59
C LEU A 78 1.02 -4.39 -11.63
N PHE A 79 1.74 -3.30 -11.33
CA PHE A 79 2.63 -2.66 -12.30
C PHE A 79 4.11 -2.92 -12.09
N VAL A 80 4.54 -3.35 -10.88
CA VAL A 80 5.96 -3.55 -10.56
C VAL A 80 6.27 -5.01 -10.27
N LEU A 81 5.76 -5.54 -9.15
CA LEU A 81 6.13 -6.87 -8.65
C LEU A 81 5.64 -8.00 -9.57
N GLY A 82 4.36 -7.97 -9.96
CA GLY A 82 3.77 -8.98 -10.84
C GLY A 82 4.45 -9.06 -12.20
N PRO A 83 4.55 -7.94 -12.96
CA PRO A 83 5.25 -7.91 -14.24
C PRO A 83 6.73 -8.28 -14.12
N ALA A 84 7.43 -7.86 -13.06
CA ALA A 84 8.82 -8.25 -12.82
C ALA A 84 8.98 -9.75 -12.60
N PHE A 85 8.05 -10.38 -11.87
CA PHE A 85 8.05 -11.83 -11.67
C PHE A 85 7.78 -12.59 -12.96
N VAL A 86 6.77 -12.19 -13.74
CA VAL A 86 6.45 -12.80 -15.04
C VAL A 86 7.63 -12.62 -16.01
N HIS A 87 8.27 -11.46 -16.01
CA HIS A 87 9.47 -11.22 -16.82
C HIS A 87 10.60 -12.18 -16.43
N ALA A 88 10.87 -12.36 -15.13
CA ALA A 88 11.89 -13.28 -14.65
C ALA A 88 11.59 -14.75 -14.99
N LYS A 89 10.33 -15.18 -14.86
CA LYS A 89 9.90 -16.55 -15.17
C LYS A 89 9.95 -16.83 -16.68
N THR A 90 9.42 -15.92 -17.50
CA THR A 90 9.22 -16.15 -18.94
C THR A 90 10.41 -15.76 -19.79
N LYS A 91 11.09 -14.65 -19.49
CA LYS A 91 12.20 -14.13 -20.32
C LYS A 91 13.57 -14.61 -19.84
N LEU A 92 13.79 -14.68 -18.52
CA LEU A 92 15.06 -15.17 -17.98
C LEU A 92 15.06 -16.69 -17.72
N GLY A 93 13.90 -17.35 -17.71
CA GLY A 93 13.80 -18.80 -17.46
C GLY A 93 14.25 -19.20 -16.06
N LEU A 94 14.17 -18.28 -15.09
CA LEU A 94 14.63 -18.51 -13.73
C LEU A 94 13.70 -19.47 -12.99
N PRO A 95 14.23 -20.29 -12.06
CA PRO A 95 13.39 -21.06 -11.15
C PRO A 95 12.56 -20.12 -10.27
N GLU A 96 11.40 -20.59 -9.81
CA GLU A 96 10.39 -19.74 -9.15
C GLU A 96 10.92 -18.96 -7.94
N THR A 97 11.83 -19.56 -7.17
CA THR A 97 12.47 -18.90 -6.02
C THR A 97 13.37 -17.75 -6.44
N ALA A 98 14.18 -17.94 -7.49
CA ALA A 98 15.06 -16.89 -8.01
C ALA A 98 14.27 -15.79 -8.74
N ALA A 99 13.18 -16.15 -9.41
CA ALA A 99 12.26 -15.19 -10.01
C ALA A 99 11.56 -14.33 -8.93
N ALA A 100 11.18 -14.94 -7.79
CA ALA A 100 10.59 -14.23 -6.66
C ALA A 100 11.59 -13.28 -5.98
N GLU A 101 12.84 -13.71 -5.81
CA GLU A 101 13.92 -12.85 -5.31
C GLU A 101 14.19 -11.68 -6.25
N TYR A 102 14.24 -11.92 -7.57
CA TYR A 102 14.42 -10.87 -8.57
C TYR A 102 13.29 -9.83 -8.51
N ALA A 103 12.03 -10.27 -8.49
CA ALA A 103 10.89 -9.38 -8.36
C ALA A 103 10.94 -8.58 -7.05
N TRP A 104 11.33 -9.21 -5.94
CA TRP A 104 11.48 -8.55 -4.65
C TRP A 104 12.60 -7.48 -4.66
N GLN A 105 13.75 -7.75 -5.28
CA GLN A 105 14.83 -6.78 -5.43
C GLN A 105 14.41 -5.58 -6.28
N ILE A 106 13.69 -5.81 -7.39
CA ILE A 106 13.08 -4.73 -8.18
C ILE A 106 12.09 -3.94 -7.32
N GLY A 107 11.32 -4.64 -6.48
CA GLY A 107 10.39 -4.01 -5.57
C GLY A 107 11.08 -3.05 -4.59
N ILE A 108 12.17 -3.49 -3.96
CA ILE A 108 12.98 -2.67 -3.07
C ILE A 108 13.57 -1.47 -3.83
N CYS A 109 14.11 -1.70 -5.03
CA CYS A 109 14.68 -0.63 -5.85
C CYS A 109 13.62 0.44 -6.18
N SER A 110 12.43 0.02 -6.60
CA SER A 110 11.31 0.93 -6.90
C SER A 110 10.88 1.74 -5.66
N LEU A 111 10.79 1.10 -4.49
CA LEU A 111 10.49 1.79 -3.23
C LEU A 111 11.57 2.82 -2.87
N PHE A 112 12.85 2.46 -3.06
CA PHE A 112 13.97 3.36 -2.80
C PHE A 112 13.96 4.58 -3.74
N VAL A 113 13.76 4.35 -5.04
CA VAL A 113 13.65 5.43 -6.05
C VAL A 113 12.44 6.32 -5.77
N SER A 114 11.28 5.74 -5.43
CA SER A 114 10.09 6.49 -5.02
C SER A 114 10.35 7.33 -3.77
N GLY A 115 11.06 6.79 -2.78
CA GLY A 115 11.49 7.52 -1.59
C GLY A 115 12.41 8.71 -1.93
N LEU A 116 13.41 8.48 -2.77
CA LEU A 116 14.32 9.54 -3.23
C LEU A 116 13.58 10.63 -4.02
N PHE A 117 12.65 10.21 -4.88
CA PHE A 117 11.78 11.13 -5.63
C PHE A 117 10.92 11.97 -4.68
N LYS A 118 10.29 11.35 -3.67
CA LYS A 118 9.52 12.07 -2.64
C LYS A 118 10.39 13.06 -1.86
N LEU A 119 11.62 12.70 -1.53
CA LEU A 119 12.58 13.60 -0.87
C LEU A 119 12.94 14.80 -1.76
N ALA A 120 13.19 14.58 -3.04
CA ALA A 120 13.44 15.66 -4.00
C ALA A 120 12.22 16.59 -4.14
N CYS A 121 11.02 16.01 -4.25
CA CYS A 121 9.78 16.78 -4.33
C CYS A 121 9.44 17.53 -3.04
N ALA A 122 9.91 17.07 -1.87
CA ALA A 122 9.61 17.70 -0.59
C ALA A 122 10.08 19.17 -0.50
N PHE A 123 11.17 19.52 -1.19
CA PHE A 123 11.66 20.91 -1.26
C PHE A 123 10.70 21.85 -2.00
N GLY A 124 10.03 21.35 -3.05
CA GLY A 124 9.07 22.11 -3.86
C GLY A 124 7.61 21.94 -3.40
N ALA A 125 7.34 21.03 -2.48
CA ALA A 125 5.98 20.64 -2.09
C ALA A 125 5.15 21.81 -1.54
N HIS A 126 5.78 22.75 -0.83
CA HIS A 126 5.08 23.92 -0.29
C HIS A 126 4.55 24.83 -1.40
N TRP A 127 5.36 25.11 -2.42
CA TRP A 127 4.98 25.94 -3.55
C TRP A 127 3.86 25.28 -4.37
N ILE A 128 4.03 23.99 -4.70
CA ILE A 128 3.03 23.20 -5.43
C ILE A 128 1.68 23.21 -4.72
N ARG A 129 1.65 23.06 -3.39
CA ARG A 129 0.42 23.06 -2.60
C ARG A 129 -0.33 24.40 -2.65
N GLN A 130 0.37 25.52 -2.87
CA GLN A 130 -0.27 26.83 -3.02
C GLN A 130 -0.89 27.01 -4.43
N LEU A 131 -0.32 26.37 -5.45
CA LEU A 131 -0.82 26.45 -6.83
C LEU A 131 -1.98 25.49 -7.09
N LEU A 132 -2.03 24.33 -6.43
CA LEU A 132 -3.05 23.31 -6.70
C LEU A 132 -4.40 23.62 -6.02
N PRO A 133 -5.50 23.68 -6.78
CA PRO A 133 -6.83 23.83 -6.21
C PRO A 133 -7.23 22.57 -5.43
N ARG A 134 -7.84 22.75 -4.25
CA ARG A 134 -8.30 21.63 -3.40
C ARG A 134 -9.26 20.69 -4.12
N ALA A 135 -10.07 21.21 -5.04
CA ALA A 135 -10.98 20.42 -5.86
C ALA A 135 -10.24 19.39 -6.74
N GLY A 136 -9.06 19.74 -7.26
CA GLY A 136 -8.25 18.82 -8.07
C GLY A 136 -7.66 17.67 -7.25
N LEU A 137 -7.23 17.96 -6.01
CA LEU A 137 -6.70 16.94 -5.09
C LEU A 137 -7.78 15.98 -4.61
N LEU A 138 -8.99 16.49 -4.33
CA LEU A 138 -10.11 15.64 -3.89
C LEU A 138 -10.69 14.81 -5.04
N GLY A 139 -10.70 15.35 -6.26
CA GLY A 139 -11.21 14.63 -7.44
C GLY A 139 -10.42 13.36 -7.75
N SER A 140 -9.08 13.42 -7.70
CA SER A 140 -8.25 12.23 -7.97
C SER A 140 -8.41 11.15 -6.90
N LEU A 141 -8.47 11.55 -5.61
CA LEU A 141 -8.71 10.62 -4.51
C LEU A 141 -10.10 9.99 -4.60
N ALA A 142 -11.13 10.76 -4.96
CA ALA A 142 -12.49 10.25 -5.14
C ALA A 142 -12.57 9.25 -6.30
N ALA A 143 -11.88 9.51 -7.41
CA ALA A 143 -11.84 8.58 -8.55
C ALA A 143 -11.19 7.24 -8.15
N ILE A 144 -10.06 7.27 -7.45
CA ILE A 144 -9.39 6.07 -6.94
C ILE A 144 -10.31 5.33 -5.95
N ALA A 145 -10.94 6.04 -5.02
CA ALA A 145 -11.84 5.42 -4.05
C ALA A 145 -13.05 4.75 -4.72
N LEU A 146 -13.69 5.42 -5.67
CA LEU A 146 -14.86 4.87 -6.36
C LEU A 146 -14.51 3.68 -7.27
N VAL A 147 -13.47 3.82 -8.10
CA VAL A 147 -13.14 2.82 -9.13
C VAL A 147 -12.34 1.67 -8.55
N LEU A 148 -11.29 1.95 -7.79
CA LEU A 148 -10.37 0.92 -7.31
C LEU A 148 -10.88 0.26 -6.03
N ILE A 149 -11.31 1.06 -5.06
CA ILE A 149 -11.65 0.56 -3.71
C ILE A 149 -13.11 0.10 -3.63
N SER A 150 -14.06 0.81 -4.28
CA SER A 150 -15.48 0.44 -4.25
C SER A 150 -15.89 -0.50 -5.37
N PHE A 151 -15.56 -0.16 -6.62
CA PHE A 151 -16.11 -0.87 -7.77
C PHE A 151 -15.51 -2.28 -7.96
N LEU A 152 -14.20 -2.47 -7.77
CA LEU A 152 -13.60 -3.81 -7.92
C LEU A 152 -14.18 -4.83 -6.93
N PRO A 153 -14.25 -4.58 -5.61
CA PRO A 153 -14.90 -5.51 -4.69
C PRO A 153 -16.39 -5.71 -4.96
N LEU A 154 -17.08 -4.67 -5.47
CA LEU A 154 -18.49 -4.80 -5.85
C LEU A 154 -18.69 -5.80 -7.00
N VAL A 155 -17.81 -5.78 -8.01
CA VAL A 155 -17.86 -6.76 -9.11
C VAL A 155 -17.65 -8.18 -8.57
N GLU A 156 -16.73 -8.36 -7.63
CA GLU A 156 -16.44 -9.67 -7.04
C GLU A 156 -17.61 -10.18 -6.19
N VAL A 157 -18.29 -9.30 -5.45
CA VAL A 157 -19.55 -9.62 -4.74
C VAL A 157 -20.65 -10.08 -5.71
N LEU A 158 -20.74 -9.47 -6.89
CA LEU A 158 -21.74 -9.82 -7.91
C LEU A 158 -21.39 -11.13 -8.64
N HIS A 159 -20.12 -11.49 -8.73
CA HIS A 159 -19.65 -12.73 -9.33
C HIS A 159 -20.02 -13.95 -8.47
N ASP A 160 -19.91 -13.82 -7.14
CA ASP A 160 -20.27 -14.85 -6.17
C ASP A 160 -21.41 -14.40 -5.24
N PRO A 161 -22.65 -14.23 -5.76
CA PRO A 161 -23.70 -13.46 -5.09
C PRO A 161 -24.17 -14.05 -3.76
N VAL A 162 -24.14 -15.38 -3.59
CA VAL A 162 -24.58 -16.02 -2.34
C VAL A 162 -23.66 -15.65 -1.18
N VAL A 163 -22.34 -15.72 -1.38
CA VAL A 163 -21.36 -15.40 -0.34
C VAL A 163 -21.15 -13.89 -0.25
N GLY A 164 -21.08 -13.22 -1.41
CA GLY A 164 -20.86 -11.79 -1.53
C GLY A 164 -21.95 -10.94 -0.88
N LEU A 165 -23.23 -11.22 -1.15
CA LEU A 165 -24.33 -10.44 -0.56
C LEU A 165 -24.43 -10.65 0.96
N ILE A 166 -24.15 -11.86 1.46
CA ILE A 166 -24.12 -12.13 2.89
C ILE A 166 -22.98 -11.35 3.55
N SER A 167 -21.77 -11.39 2.97
CA SER A 167 -20.62 -10.60 3.45
C SER A 167 -20.92 -9.10 3.46
N LEU A 168 -21.48 -8.57 2.37
CA LEU A 168 -21.87 -7.18 2.24
C LEU A 168 -22.94 -6.79 3.29
N ALA A 169 -23.94 -7.64 3.51
CA ALA A 169 -24.99 -7.41 4.51
C ALA A 169 -24.42 -7.37 5.93
N VAL A 170 -23.49 -8.28 6.26
CA VAL A 170 -22.79 -8.27 7.55
C VAL A 170 -22.00 -6.98 7.73
N ILE A 171 -21.18 -6.59 6.73
CA ILE A 171 -20.37 -5.36 6.79
C ILE A 171 -21.26 -4.12 6.95
N LEU A 172 -22.30 -3.98 6.12
CA LEU A 172 -23.23 -2.84 6.21
C LEU A 172 -23.97 -2.81 7.55
N THR A 173 -24.39 -3.96 8.06
CA THR A 173 -25.06 -4.04 9.35
C THR A 173 -24.11 -3.65 10.47
N THR A 174 -22.85 -4.10 10.47
CA THR A 174 -21.85 -3.68 11.46
C THR A 174 -21.47 -2.20 11.35
N LEU A 175 -21.58 -1.60 10.16
CA LEU A 175 -21.31 -0.18 9.96
C LEU A 175 -22.48 0.71 10.44
N VAL A 176 -23.71 0.26 10.26
CA VAL A 176 -24.94 0.99 10.62
C VAL A 176 -25.34 0.74 12.08
N ALA A 177 -25.08 -0.45 12.62
CA ALA A 177 -25.29 -0.76 14.02
C ALA A 177 -24.28 0.02 14.87
N ARG A 178 -24.72 1.16 15.40
CA ARG A 178 -24.02 1.93 16.43
C ARG A 178 -24.08 1.21 17.78
#